data_AF-A0A377KLH8-F1
#
_entry.id   AF-A0A377KLH8-F1
#
_cell.length_a   1.000
_cell.length_b   1.000
_cell.length_c   1.000
_cell.angle_alpha   90.00
_cell.angle_beta   90.00
_cell.angle_gamma   90.00
#
_symmetry.space_group_name_H-M   'P 1'
#
loop_
_entity.id
_entity.type
_entity.pdbx_description
1 polymer ?
#
loop_
_entity_poly.entity_id
_entity_poly.type
_entity_poly.pdbx_seq_one_letter_code
_entity_poly.pdbx_strand_id
1 'polypeptide(L)'
;MRVKWGKERKAIVRTFNDMEIKEMLREAKKLTFFKPQKMDKQHIGYQTKFTNQRDYLLLLILIDTGLRINEVMNLKDVHITNKVLFFGNTKGKKDRVVHGLPLIYKEYI
;
A
#
# COMPACT_ATOMS: atom_id res chain seq x y z
N MET A 1 27.42 -8.87 -41.53
CA MET A 1 26.33 -7.92 -41.24
C MET A 1 26.33 -7.62 -39.75
N ARG A 2 26.44 -6.35 -39.32
CA ARG A 2 26.48 -5.97 -37.90
C ARG A 2 25.08 -5.52 -37.48
N VAL A 3 24.40 -6.29 -36.63
CA VAL A 3 23.05 -5.94 -36.15
C VAL A 3 23.18 -4.76 -35.18
N LYS A 4 22.66 -3.59 -35.58
CA LYS A 4 22.48 -2.45 -34.67
C LYS A 4 21.21 -2.71 -33.85
N TRP A 5 21.36 -3.05 -32.58
CA TRP A 5 20.26 -3.11 -31.64
C TRP A 5 19.60 -1.73 -31.53
N GLY A 6 18.36 -1.61 -31.98
CA GLY A 6 17.58 -0.39 -31.84
C GLY A 6 17.35 -0.09 -30.36
N LYS A 7 17.61 1.16 -29.94
CA LYS A 7 17.39 1.59 -28.56
C LYS A 7 15.89 1.56 -28.29
N GLU A 8 15.43 0.67 -27.42
CA GLU A 8 14.02 0.61 -27.04
C GLU A 8 13.52 1.98 -26.53
N ARG A 9 12.30 2.34 -26.93
CA ARG A 9 11.66 3.56 -26.42
C ARG A 9 11.46 3.39 -24.92
N LYS A 10 11.91 4.37 -24.13
CA LYS A 10 11.67 4.37 -22.68
C LYS A 10 10.17 4.36 -22.42
N ALA A 11 9.68 3.40 -21.64
CA ALA A 11 8.31 3.40 -21.16
C ALA A 11 8.09 4.63 -20.27
N ILE A 12 7.09 5.44 -20.59
CA ILE A 12 6.66 6.56 -19.75
C ILE A 12 5.68 5.99 -18.73
N VAL A 13 6.10 5.88 -17.47
CA VAL A 13 5.20 5.53 -16.37
C VAL A 13 4.54 6.81 -15.90
N ARG A 14 3.22 6.94 -16.14
CA ARG A 14 2.42 8.02 -15.55
C ARG A 14 2.05 7.61 -14.13
N THR A 15 2.43 8.41 -13.15
CA THR A 15 2.07 8.24 -11.74
C THR A 15 0.80 9.01 -11.43
N PHE A 16 0.15 8.66 -10.33
CA PHE A 16 -0.99 9.42 -9.81
C PHE A 16 -0.56 10.82 -9.39
N ASN A 17 -1.44 11.79 -9.58
CA ASN A 17 -1.29 13.14 -9.04
C ASN A 17 -1.97 13.27 -7.67
N ASP A 18 -1.71 14.37 -6.96
CA ASP A 18 -2.24 14.60 -5.62
C ASP A 18 -3.78 14.60 -5.54
N MET A 19 -4.46 15.03 -6.61
CA MET A 19 -5.92 15.03 -6.67
C MET A 19 -6.46 13.61 -6.76
N GLU A 20 -5.90 12.80 -7.66
CA GLU A 20 -6.26 11.39 -7.84
C GLU A 20 -6.01 10.60 -6.54
N ILE A 21 -4.89 10.86 -5.86
CA ILE A 21 -4.58 10.24 -4.57
C ILE A 21 -5.62 10.63 -3.51
N LYS A 22 -6.00 11.90 -3.42
CA LYS A 22 -7.02 12.38 -2.48
C LYS A 22 -8.39 11.76 -2.75
N GLU A 23 -8.78 11.65 -4.01
CA GLU A 23 -10.04 11.02 -4.42
C GLU A 23 -10.06 9.53 -4.07
N MET A 24 -8.98 8.80 -4.38
CA MET A 24 -8.82 7.40 -4.03
C MET A 24 -8.93 7.17 -2.51
N LEU A 25 -8.24 7.99 -1.71
CA LEU A 25 -8.29 7.90 -0.25
C LEU A 25 -9.69 8.20 0.30
N ARG A 26 -10.38 9.19 -0.28
CA ARG A 26 -11.75 9.57 0.12
C ARG A 26 -12.73 8.43 -0.15
N GLU A 27 -12.71 7.85 -1.34
CA GLU A 27 -13.61 6.76 -1.70
C GLU A 27 -13.27 5.47 -0.93
N ALA A 28 -12.00 5.13 -0.75
CA ALA A 28 -11.59 3.98 0.07
C ALA A 28 -12.09 4.11 1.52
N LYS A 29 -11.96 5.30 2.13
CA LYS A 29 -12.48 5.58 3.48
C LYS A 29 -14.01 5.44 3.53
N LYS A 30 -14.71 5.96 2.52
CA LYS A 30 -16.18 5.90 2.41
C LYS A 30 -16.69 4.46 2.32
N LEU A 31 -16.10 3.65 1.45
CA LEU A 31 -16.45 2.24 1.28
C LEU A 31 -16.15 1.42 2.55
N THR A 32 -15.11 1.80 3.29
CA THR A 32 -14.71 1.11 4.52
C THR A 32 -15.64 1.41 5.70
N PHE A 33 -15.96 2.68 5.95
CA PHE A 33 -16.62 3.09 7.19
C PHE A 33 -18.08 3.55 7.03
N PHE A 34 -18.46 4.07 5.85
CA PHE A 34 -19.75 4.75 5.67
C PHE A 34 -20.73 4.01 4.74
N LYS A 35 -20.24 3.10 3.90
CA LYS A 35 -21.06 2.18 3.08
C LYS A 35 -20.55 0.72 3.19
N PRO A 36 -20.54 0.12 4.39
CA PRO A 36 -20.21 -1.30 4.50
C PRO A 36 -21.27 -2.12 3.76
N GLN A 37 -20.85 -2.92 2.78
CA GLN A 37 -21.74 -3.86 2.12
C GLN A 37 -22.18 -4.92 3.13
N LYS A 38 -23.50 -5.20 3.19
CA LYS A 38 -24.04 -6.24 4.07
C LYS A 38 -23.77 -7.61 3.44
N MET A 39 -23.43 -8.58 4.28
CA MET A 39 -23.37 -9.98 3.83
C MET A 39 -24.77 -10.42 3.44
N ASP A 40 -24.94 -10.86 2.19
CA ASP A 40 -26.15 -11.50 1.70
C ASP A 40 -25.79 -12.76 0.90
N LYS A 41 -26.80 -13.43 0.35
CA LYS A 41 -26.64 -14.67 -0.41
C LYS A 41 -25.87 -14.49 -1.74
N GLN A 42 -25.66 -13.25 -2.19
CA GLN A 42 -24.90 -12.89 -3.39
C GLN A 42 -23.49 -12.35 -3.04
N HIS A 43 -23.34 -11.70 -1.88
CA HIS A 43 -22.10 -11.17 -1.33
C HIS A 43 -21.49 -12.13 -0.29
N ILE A 44 -21.33 -13.39 -0.71
CA ILE A 44 -20.69 -14.46 0.06
C ILE A 44 -19.19 -14.48 -0.25
N GLY A 45 -18.46 -13.50 0.29
CA GLY A 45 -16.99 -13.57 0.33
C GLY A 45 -16.26 -12.24 0.11
N TYR A 46 -15.10 -12.15 0.76
CA TYR A 46 -13.99 -11.19 0.52
C TYR A 46 -14.24 -9.69 0.70
N GLN A 47 -15.47 -9.20 0.81
CA GLN A 47 -15.79 -7.78 1.10
C GLN A 47 -16.43 -7.63 2.48
N THR A 48 -15.82 -8.22 3.51
CA THR A 48 -16.24 -7.98 4.89
C THR A 48 -15.74 -6.61 5.35
N LYS A 49 -16.34 -6.08 6.41
CA LYS A 49 -15.83 -4.86 7.07
C LYS A 49 -14.33 -4.96 7.37
N PHE A 50 -13.86 -6.13 7.78
CA PHE A 50 -12.46 -6.40 8.08
C PHE A 50 -11.55 -6.28 6.85
N THR A 51 -11.93 -6.88 5.71
CA THR A 51 -11.10 -6.79 4.50
C THR A 51 -11.03 -5.36 3.97
N ASN A 52 -12.13 -4.62 4.02
CA ASN A 52 -12.13 -3.20 3.66
C ASN A 52 -11.22 -2.36 4.58
N GLN A 53 -11.26 -2.61 5.90
CA GLN A 53 -10.38 -1.94 6.87
C GLN A 53 -8.90 -2.27 6.62
N ARG A 54 -8.59 -3.53 6.35
CA ARG A 54 -7.24 -3.98 6.00
C ARG A 54 -6.74 -3.30 4.73
N ASP A 55 -7.55 -3.30 3.67
CA ASP A 55 -7.15 -2.73 2.37
C ASP A 55 -6.97 -1.21 2.45
N TYR A 56 -7.79 -0.53 3.27
CA TYR A 56 -7.62 0.88 3.57
C TYR A 56 -6.30 1.16 4.31
N LEU A 57 -5.96 0.35 5.32
CA LEU A 57 -4.68 0.46 6.03
C LEU A 57 -3.49 0.22 5.10
N LEU A 58 -3.56 -0.79 4.23
CA LEU A 58 -2.52 -1.06 3.23
C LEU A 58 -2.30 0.13 2.30
N LEU A 59 -3.37 0.76 1.84
CA LEU A 59 -3.29 1.94 0.97
C LEU A 59 -2.61 3.12 1.68
N LEU A 60 -2.93 3.36 2.96
CA LEU A 60 -2.30 4.40 3.77
C LEU A 60 -0.80 4.16 3.92
N ILE A 61 -0.39 2.92 4.23
CA ILE A 61 1.03 2.56 4.35
C ILE A 61 1.75 2.81 3.03
N LEU A 62 1.20 2.36 1.91
CA LEU A 62 1.83 2.49 0.59
C LEU A 62 2.05 3.96 0.19
N ILE A 63 1.05 4.82 0.41
CA ILE A 63 1.13 6.24 0.04
C ILE A 63 2.17 6.98 0.89
N ASP A 64 2.22 6.67 2.18
CA ASP A 64 3.11 7.37 3.12
C ASP A 64 4.56 6.92 3.02
N THR A 65 4.76 5.60 2.95
CA THR A 65 6.10 4.99 3.08
C THR A 65 6.77 4.74 1.72
N GLY A 66 6.01 4.75 0.63
CA GLY A 66 6.51 4.46 -0.72
C GLY A 66 7.06 3.04 -0.90
N LEU A 67 6.69 2.11 -0.02
CA LEU A 67 7.14 0.72 -0.08
C LEU A 67 6.56 -0.04 -1.28
N ARG A 68 7.22 -1.11 -1.68
CA ARG A 68 6.64 -2.03 -2.66
C ARG A 68 5.53 -2.82 -2.01
N ILE A 69 4.47 -3.10 -2.77
CA ILE A 69 3.32 -3.88 -2.27
C ILE A 69 3.75 -5.23 -1.66
N ASN A 70 4.72 -5.92 -2.25
CA ASN A 70 5.23 -7.18 -1.70
C ASN A 70 5.92 -7.02 -0.34
N GLU A 71 6.56 -5.88 -0.08
CA GLU A 71 7.19 -5.61 1.23
C GLU A 71 6.12 -5.34 2.29
N VAL A 72 5.09 -4.56 1.93
CA VAL A 72 3.95 -4.27 2.83
C VAL A 72 3.16 -5.54 3.16
N MET A 73 2.88 -6.40 2.18
CA MET A 73 2.14 -7.65 2.38
C MET A 73 2.87 -8.66 3.27
N ASN A 74 4.19 -8.56 3.38
CA ASN A 74 5.03 -9.43 4.20
C ASN A 74 5.49 -8.77 5.51
N LEU A 75 4.87 -7.64 5.90
CA LEU A 75 5.10 -7.02 7.20
C LEU A 75 4.76 -7.99 8.34
N LYS A 76 5.58 -7.94 9.39
CA LYS A 76 5.49 -8.76 10.60
C LYS A 76 5.74 -7.85 11.79
N ASP A 77 5.31 -8.24 12.97
CA ASP A 77 5.47 -7.43 14.19
C ASP A 77 6.94 -7.06 14.46
N VAL A 78 7.89 -7.95 14.13
CA VAL A 78 9.33 -7.70 14.25
C VAL A 78 9.84 -6.54 13.38
N HIS A 79 9.12 -6.20 12.31
CA HIS A 79 9.45 -5.09 11.42
C HIS A 79 8.87 -3.76 11.92
N ILE A 80 7.95 -3.81 12.89
CA ILE A 80 7.27 -2.63 13.43
C ILE A 80 7.93 -2.29 14.76
N THR A 81 8.67 -1.19 14.77
CA THR A 81 9.21 -0.61 16.01
C THR A 81 8.56 0.75 16.23
N ASN A 82 8.65 1.29 17.46
CA ASN A 82 8.08 2.59 17.81
C ASN A 82 8.40 3.67 16.75
N LYS A 83 7.38 4.05 15.97
CA LYS A 83 7.40 5.08 14.91
C LYS A 83 8.18 4.75 13.64
N VAL A 84 8.66 3.52 13.49
CA VAL A 84 9.58 3.14 12.42
C VAL A 84 9.27 1.74 11.87
N LEU A 85 9.29 1.60 10.55
CA LEU A 85 9.24 0.31 9.86
C LEU A 85 10.64 -0.08 9.38
N PHE A 86 11.11 -1.24 9.84
CA PHE A 86 12.38 -1.84 9.47
C PHE A 86 12.19 -2.87 8.38
N PHE A 87 12.86 -2.69 7.25
CA PHE A 87 12.83 -3.66 6.15
C PHE A 87 14.22 -4.22 5.91
N GLY A 88 14.38 -5.51 6.25
CA GLY A 88 15.56 -6.30 5.95
C GLY A 88 15.46 -7.02 4.60
N ASN A 89 16.60 -7.38 4.00
CA ASN A 89 16.68 -8.24 2.80
C ASN A 89 16.02 -7.70 1.53
N THR A 90 16.06 -6.39 1.30
CA THR A 90 15.56 -5.81 0.05
C THR A 90 16.61 -5.87 -1.06
N LYS A 91 16.26 -5.51 -2.31
CA LYS A 91 17.12 -5.71 -3.49
C LYS A 91 18.56 -5.24 -3.23
N GLY A 92 19.52 -6.18 -3.31
CA GLY A 92 20.93 -5.92 -3.06
C GLY A 92 21.36 -6.04 -1.59
N LYS A 93 20.56 -6.71 -0.74
CA LYS A 93 20.81 -6.90 0.71
C LYS A 93 21.00 -5.58 1.46
N LYS A 94 20.29 -4.53 1.01
CA LYS A 94 20.28 -3.24 1.68
C LYS A 94 19.09 -3.20 2.62
N ASP A 95 19.39 -2.89 3.88
CA ASP A 95 18.38 -2.63 4.87
C ASP A 95 18.04 -1.16 4.86
N ARG A 96 16.77 -0.83 5.12
CA ARG A 96 16.32 0.55 5.20
C ARG A 96 15.30 0.73 6.29
N VAL A 97 15.29 1.95 6.79
CA VAL A 97 14.44 2.41 7.87
C VAL A 97 13.49 3.44 7.27
N VAL A 98 12.19 3.20 7.39
CA VAL A 98 11.17 4.14 6.89
C VAL A 98 10.34 4.62 8.07
N HIS A 99 10.26 5.94 8.22
CA HIS A 99 9.36 6.55 9.19
C HIS A 99 7.93 6.43 8.68
N GLY A 100 7.03 5.92 9.52
CA GLY A 100 5.61 5.77 9.17
C GLY A 100 4.72 6.84 9.81
N LEU A 101 3.51 6.99 9.29
CA LEU A 101 2.47 7.89 9.78
C LEU A 101 2.19 7.76 11.28
N PRO A 102 2.22 8.86 12.05
CA PRO A 102 1.73 8.93 13.44
C PRO A 102 0.29 8.43 13.61
N LEU A 103 -0.53 8.55 12.56
CA LEU A 103 -1.93 8.11 12.55
C LEU A 103 -2.08 6.59 12.72
N ILE A 104 -1.17 5.78 12.17
CA ILE A 104 -1.20 4.32 12.37
C ILE A 104 -0.88 3.99 13.82
N TYR A 105 0.09 4.69 14.41
CA TYR A 105 0.50 4.47 15.80
C TYR A 105 -0.56 4.89 16.82
N LYS A 106 -1.37 5.91 16.52
CA LYS A 106 -2.46 6.36 17.39
C LYS A 106 -3.57 5.32 17.56
N GLU A 107 -3.77 4.45 16.56
CA GLU A 107 -4.78 3.38 16.60
C GLU A 107 -4.22 2.06 17.19
N TYR A 108 -2.89 1.93 17.35
CA TYR A 108 -2.23 0.72 17.84
C TYR A 108 -1.91 0.76 19.35
N ILE A 109 -2.04 1.93 20.01
CA ILE A 109 -1.85 2.13 21.46
C ILE A 109 -3.21 2.40 22.09
#